data_AF-Q0D1W2-F1
#
_entry.id   AF-Q0D1W2-F1
#
_cell.length_a   1.000
_cell.length_b   1.000
_cell.length_c   1.000
_cell.angle_alpha   90.00
_cell.angle_beta   90.00
_cell.angle_gamma   90.00
#
_symmetry.space_group_name_H-M   'P 1'
#
loop_
_entity.id
_entity.type
_entity.pdbx_description
1 polymer ?
#
loop_
_entity_poly.entity_id
_entity_poly.type
_entity_poly.pdbx_seq_one_letter_code
_entity_poly.pdbx_strand_id
1 'polypeptide(L)'
;MTVQLPPDPRLKSPSHYNQEDVITVVTEFYRFLTTLVFYEPADILYPPPEGWPQVREKLAPWHKTDEVVELLRHLPYLDSRLGIWKIIPWSRPCDYISRDLRFNNPVTQFPPWVINLTKSSRIGVNLMLDTSDESIWRNIWSDDYSGHT
;
A
#
# COMPACT_ATOMS: atom_id res chain seq x y z
N MET A 1 24.70 -10.16 -0.18
CA MET A 1 24.75 -9.48 -1.50
C MET A 1 23.33 -8.99 -1.78
N THR A 2 23.08 -7.69 -1.66
CA THR A 2 21.79 -7.09 -2.01
C THR A 2 21.67 -7.04 -3.53
N VAL A 3 20.68 -7.74 -4.08
CA VAL A 3 20.39 -7.68 -5.52
C VAL A 3 19.72 -6.33 -5.76
N GLN A 4 20.47 -5.39 -6.34
CA GLN A 4 19.91 -4.12 -6.77
C GLN A 4 18.94 -4.37 -7.93
N LEU A 5 17.68 -3.96 -7.75
CA LEU A 5 16.65 -4.15 -8.75
C LEU A 5 16.88 -3.19 -9.93
N PRO A 6 16.61 -3.61 -11.18
CA PRO A 6 16.76 -2.73 -12.32
C PRO A 6 15.83 -1.51 -12.18
N PRO A 7 16.28 -0.31 -12.59
CA PRO A 7 15.47 0.91 -12.56
C PRO A 7 14.25 0.76 -13.48
N ASP A 8 13.20 1.57 -13.25
CA ASP A 8 11.99 1.52 -14.06
C ASP A 8 12.31 1.75 -15.54
N PRO A 9 12.07 0.75 -16.43
CA PRO A 9 12.40 0.86 -17.84
C PRO A 9 11.60 1.91 -18.60
N ARG A 10 10.48 2.42 -18.03
CA ARG A 10 9.70 3.52 -18.62
C ARG A 10 10.38 4.86 -18.44
N LEU A 11 11.19 5.01 -17.39
CA LEU A 11 11.78 6.29 -17.03
C LEU A 11 13.15 6.48 -17.69
N LYS A 12 13.32 7.59 -18.39
CA LYS A 12 14.61 7.97 -19.01
C LYS A 12 15.62 8.52 -17.98
N SER A 13 15.12 8.93 -16.82
CA SER A 13 15.86 9.36 -15.63
C SER A 13 15.07 8.91 -14.41
N PRO A 14 15.70 8.54 -13.28
CA PRO A 14 14.95 8.22 -12.07
C PRO A 14 14.03 9.39 -11.74
N SER A 15 12.72 9.15 -11.65
CA SER A 15 11.86 10.14 -11.03
C SER A 15 11.98 9.91 -9.52
N HIS A 16 12.31 10.98 -8.82
CA HIS A 16 12.39 10.99 -7.38
C HIS A 16 11.04 11.46 -6.90
N TYR A 17 10.15 10.51 -6.62
CA TYR A 17 9.00 10.85 -5.82
C TYR A 17 9.46 11.45 -4.48
N ASN A 18 8.73 12.43 -3.98
CA ASN A 18 9.01 12.98 -2.66
C ASN A 18 8.32 12.13 -1.59
N GLN A 19 9.12 11.35 -0.88
CA GLN A 19 8.65 10.48 0.19
C GLN A 19 7.83 11.24 1.25
N GLU A 20 8.28 12.44 1.64
CA GLU A 20 7.61 13.25 2.65
C GLU A 20 6.24 13.78 2.17
N ASP A 21 6.13 14.12 0.89
CA ASP A 21 4.87 14.57 0.29
C ASP A 21 3.86 13.41 0.29
N VAL A 22 4.29 12.20 -0.06
CA VAL A 22 3.42 11.01 -0.01
C VAL A 22 2.99 10.70 1.43
N ILE A 23 3.91 10.73 2.39
CA ILE A 23 3.59 10.52 3.81
C ILE A 23 2.57 11.55 4.27
N THR A 24 2.78 12.83 3.93
CA THR A 24 1.88 13.93 4.27
C THR A 24 0.49 13.71 3.69
N VAL A 25 0.39 13.48 2.38
CA VAL A 25 -0.89 13.29 1.68
C VAL A 25 -1.65 12.09 2.23
N VAL A 26 -0.99 10.95 2.45
CA VAL A 26 -1.66 9.75 3.01
C VAL A 26 -2.12 10.01 4.45
N THR A 27 -1.29 10.69 5.25
CA THR A 27 -1.63 11.05 6.64
C THR A 27 -2.82 11.98 6.71
N GLU A 28 -2.84 13.03 5.90
CA GLU A 28 -3.95 13.97 5.81
C GLU A 28 -5.23 13.30 5.32
N PHE A 29 -5.11 12.43 4.32
CA PHE A 29 -6.24 11.65 3.82
C PHE A 29 -6.83 10.76 4.92
N TYR A 30 -6.02 10.03 5.68
CA TYR A 30 -6.51 9.20 6.79
C TYR A 30 -7.13 10.05 7.90
N ARG A 31 -6.54 11.19 8.25
CA ARG A 31 -7.15 12.15 9.20
C ARG A 31 -8.48 12.70 8.69
N PHE A 32 -8.61 12.96 7.40
CA PHE A 32 -9.88 13.35 6.81
C PHE A 32 -10.93 12.23 6.96
N LEU A 33 -10.55 10.97 6.76
CA LEU A 33 -11.46 9.84 6.96
C LEU A 33 -12.01 9.76 8.40
N THR A 34 -11.25 10.19 9.41
CA THR A 34 -11.73 10.24 10.82
C THR A 34 -12.72 11.35 11.10
N THR A 35 -12.98 12.24 10.14
CA THR A 35 -14.10 13.19 10.21
C THR A 35 -15.41 12.60 9.69
N LEU A 36 -15.37 11.39 9.12
CA LEU A 36 -16.54 10.66 8.63
C LEU A 36 -17.04 9.66 9.68
N VAL A 37 -18.29 9.21 9.54
CA VAL A 37 -19.00 8.38 10.54
C VAL A 37 -18.36 7.01 10.82
N PHE A 38 -17.43 6.57 9.95
CA PHE A 38 -16.90 5.23 10.04
C PHE A 38 -15.64 5.12 10.87
N TYR A 39 -14.76 6.13 10.90
CA TYR A 39 -13.42 6.08 11.51
C TYR A 39 -13.27 7.04 12.69
N GLU A 40 -12.57 6.58 13.71
CA GLU A 40 -12.10 7.37 14.84
C GLU A 40 -10.60 7.66 14.71
N PRO A 41 -10.10 8.77 15.31
CA PRO A 41 -8.67 9.06 15.35
C PRO A 41 -7.80 7.93 15.89
N ALA A 42 -8.33 7.10 16.79
CA ALA A 42 -7.65 5.95 17.39
C ALA A 42 -7.40 4.81 16.38
N ASP A 43 -8.08 4.82 15.24
CA ASP A 43 -7.92 3.79 14.21
C ASP A 43 -6.70 4.04 13.32
N ILE A 44 -6.04 5.20 13.45
CA ILE A 44 -4.79 5.50 12.74
C ILE A 44 -3.59 5.06 13.58
N LEU A 45 -2.82 4.13 13.04
CA LEU A 45 -1.56 3.66 13.58
C LEU A 45 -0.43 4.50 12.96
N TYR A 46 0.18 5.37 13.76
CA TYR A 46 1.30 6.22 13.35
C TYR A 46 2.64 5.51 13.50
N PRO A 47 3.58 5.67 12.55
CA PRO A 47 4.90 5.07 12.64
C PRO A 47 5.71 5.68 13.80
N PRO A 48 6.62 4.92 14.41
CA PRO A 48 7.66 5.50 15.26
C PRO A 48 8.62 6.34 14.41
N PRO A 49 9.46 7.20 15.02
CA PRO A 49 10.40 8.08 14.29
C PRO A 49 11.34 7.32 13.35
N GLU A 50 11.75 6.11 13.72
CA GLU A 50 12.62 5.24 12.91
C GLU A 50 11.82 4.34 11.94
N GLY A 51 10.51 4.55 11.82
CA GLY A 51 9.62 3.72 11.03
C GLY A 51 9.37 2.31 11.59
N TRP A 52 8.39 1.61 11.03
CA TRP A 52 7.97 0.29 11.50
C TRP A 52 9.07 -0.77 11.30
N PRO A 53 9.67 -1.34 12.37
CA PRO A 53 10.82 -2.25 12.23
C PRO A 53 10.48 -3.54 11.47
N GLN A 54 9.27 -4.06 11.66
CA GLN A 54 8.82 -5.33 11.07
C GLN A 54 8.58 -5.28 9.54
N VAL A 55 8.46 -4.10 8.94
CA VAL A 55 8.10 -3.97 7.51
C VAL A 55 9.21 -4.50 6.61
N ARG A 56 10.47 -4.22 6.92
CA ARG A 56 11.63 -4.66 6.12
C ARG A 56 11.73 -6.17 6.03
N GLU A 57 11.63 -6.86 7.18
CA GLU A 57 11.67 -8.33 7.23
C GLU A 57 10.49 -8.95 6.48
N LYS A 58 9.30 -8.35 6.61
CA LYS A 58 8.09 -8.85 5.96
C LYS A 58 8.10 -8.67 4.43
N LEU A 59 8.72 -7.61 3.94
CA LEU A 59 8.83 -7.31 2.51
C LEU A 59 10.01 -8.00 1.83
N ALA A 60 10.95 -8.57 2.59
CA ALA A 60 12.12 -9.25 2.03
C ALA A 60 11.79 -10.34 0.99
N PRO A 61 10.72 -11.18 1.16
CA PRO A 61 10.32 -12.16 0.13
C PRO A 61 9.72 -11.55 -1.15
N TRP A 62 9.43 -10.25 -1.18
CA TRP A 62 8.61 -9.61 -2.20
C TRP A 62 9.42 -8.76 -3.19
N HIS A 63 10.75 -8.78 -3.09
CA HIS A 63 11.67 -8.10 -4.02
C HIS A 63 11.27 -6.65 -4.31
N LYS A 64 10.98 -5.89 -3.25
CA LYS A 64 10.74 -4.44 -3.32
C LYS A 64 12.04 -3.66 -3.24
N THR A 65 12.05 -2.48 -3.85
CA THR A 65 13.20 -1.58 -3.76
C THR A 65 13.32 -1.04 -2.34
N ASP A 66 14.53 -0.60 -1.95
CA ASP A 66 14.75 -0.03 -0.62
C ASP A 66 13.91 1.23 -0.40
N GLU A 67 13.67 2.02 -1.45
CA GLU A 67 12.82 3.22 -1.40
C GLU A 67 11.37 2.88 -1.06
N VAL A 68 10.82 1.82 -1.66
CA VAL A 68 9.47 1.35 -1.33
C VAL A 68 9.41 0.83 0.10
N VAL A 69 10.41 0.06 0.52
CA VAL A 69 10.48 -0.46 1.88
C VAL A 69 10.52 0.70 2.87
N GLU A 70 11.29 1.75 2.58
CA GLU A 70 11.43 2.90 3.46
C GLU A 70 10.18 3.76 3.52
N LEU A 71 9.47 3.97 2.40
CA LEU A 71 8.15 4.61 2.39
C LEU A 71 7.16 3.84 3.25
N LEU A 72 7.03 2.52 3.05
CA LEU A 72 6.09 1.69 3.80
C LEU A 72 6.42 1.65 5.30
N ARG A 73 7.69 1.82 5.70
CA ARG A 73 8.06 1.97 7.10
C ARG A 73 7.53 3.25 7.74
N HIS A 74 7.29 4.29 6.96
CA HIS A 74 6.93 5.63 7.44
C HIS A 74 5.49 6.04 7.10
N LEU A 75 4.69 5.16 6.49
CA LEU A 75 3.27 5.42 6.32
C LEU A 75 2.49 5.15 7.61
N PRO A 76 1.45 5.95 7.90
CA PRO A 76 0.42 5.54 8.83
C PRO A 76 -0.41 4.40 8.21
N TYR A 77 -1.01 3.57 9.06
CA TYR A 77 -1.93 2.51 8.64
C TYR A 77 -3.24 2.60 9.40
N LEU A 78 -4.35 2.26 8.75
CA LEU A 78 -5.62 2.08 9.44
C LEU A 78 -5.65 0.69 10.09
N ASP A 79 -6.05 0.62 11.36
CA ASP A 79 -6.02 -0.61 12.15
C ASP A 79 -7.00 -1.65 11.60
N SER A 80 -6.49 -2.53 10.74
CA SER A 80 -7.27 -3.56 10.05
C SER A 80 -7.98 -4.55 10.98
N ARG A 81 -7.66 -4.58 12.28
CA ARG A 81 -8.26 -5.48 13.29
C ARG A 81 -9.71 -5.17 13.62
N LEU A 82 -10.19 -3.97 13.29
CA LEU A 82 -11.54 -3.53 13.63
C LEU A 82 -12.59 -3.91 12.57
N GLY A 83 -12.18 -4.44 11.41
CA GLY A 83 -13.06 -5.22 10.51
C GLY A 83 -14.10 -4.44 9.69
N ILE A 84 -14.22 -3.11 9.86
CA ILE A 84 -15.27 -2.28 9.24
C ILE A 84 -14.78 -1.25 8.19
N TRP A 85 -13.50 -1.23 7.86
CA TRP A 85 -12.90 -0.14 7.07
C TRP A 85 -13.17 -0.23 5.58
N LYS A 86 -14.03 0.67 5.09
CA LYS A 86 -14.33 0.87 3.67
C LYS A 86 -13.88 2.27 3.25
N ILE A 87 -12.63 2.40 2.78
CA ILE A 87 -12.20 3.64 2.09
C ILE A 87 -12.93 3.74 0.74
N ILE A 88 -13.09 2.59 0.08
CA ILE A 88 -13.73 2.46 -1.23
C ILE A 88 -14.68 1.26 -1.16
N PRO A 89 -15.86 1.30 -1.83
CA PRO A 89 -16.75 0.15 -1.89
C PRO A 89 -15.98 -1.14 -2.23
N TRP A 90 -16.26 -2.17 -1.44
CA TRP A 90 -15.71 -3.52 -1.62
C TRP A 90 -14.18 -3.64 -1.53
N SER A 91 -13.51 -2.60 -1.02
CA SER A 91 -12.07 -2.55 -0.86
C SER A 91 -11.70 -2.22 0.58
N ARG A 92 -10.54 -2.73 1.03
CA ARG A 92 -9.97 -2.49 2.36
C ARG A 92 -8.63 -1.77 2.22
N PRO A 93 -8.22 -0.92 3.18
CA PRO A 93 -6.85 -0.42 3.21
C PRO A 93 -5.85 -1.57 3.32
N CYS A 94 -4.70 -1.41 2.68
CA CYS A 94 -3.56 -2.29 2.89
C CYS A 94 -2.87 -1.91 4.21
N ASP A 95 -2.59 -2.92 5.02
CA ASP A 95 -1.88 -2.79 6.28
C ASP A 95 -0.65 -3.70 6.21
N TYR A 96 0.52 -3.09 6.03
CA TYR A 96 1.81 -3.81 5.91
C TYR A 96 2.45 -4.12 7.28
N ILE A 97 1.87 -3.59 8.36
CA ILE A 97 2.31 -3.87 9.74
C ILE A 97 1.52 -5.01 10.38
N SER A 98 0.36 -5.39 9.84
CA SER A 98 -0.44 -6.55 10.27
C SER A 98 0.26 -7.90 10.02
N ARG A 99 -0.18 -8.94 10.74
CA ARG A 99 0.49 -10.26 10.78
C ARG A 99 0.44 -11.05 9.47
N ASP A 100 -0.43 -10.72 8.51
CA ASP A 100 -0.60 -11.55 7.33
C ASP A 100 -0.72 -10.73 6.03
N LEU A 101 0.45 -10.53 5.41
CA LEU A 101 0.59 -9.89 4.09
C LEU A 101 -0.12 -10.67 2.97
N ARG A 102 -0.44 -11.96 3.14
CA ARG A 102 -1.16 -12.75 2.12
C ARG A 102 -2.55 -12.19 1.91
N PHE A 103 -3.14 -11.58 2.94
CA PHE A 103 -4.39 -10.87 2.75
C PHE A 103 -4.23 -9.63 1.87
N ASN A 104 -3.04 -9.07 1.67
CA ASN A 104 -2.81 -7.89 0.81
C ASN A 104 -2.72 -8.23 -0.69
N ASN A 105 -2.75 -9.52 -1.07
CA ASN A 105 -2.64 -10.11 -2.43
C ASN A 105 -1.44 -9.62 -3.27
N PRO A 106 -0.82 -10.50 -4.08
CA PRO A 106 0.61 -10.61 -4.02
C PRO A 106 1.29 -9.42 -4.70
N VAL A 107 2.01 -8.69 -3.87
CA VAL A 107 2.95 -7.63 -4.22
C VAL A 107 4.01 -8.10 -5.27
N THR A 108 4.02 -9.39 -5.64
CA THR A 108 4.89 -10.03 -6.63
C THR A 108 4.47 -9.88 -8.09
N GLN A 109 3.22 -9.52 -8.41
CA GLN A 109 2.79 -9.35 -9.83
C GLN A 109 3.06 -7.95 -10.39
N PHE A 110 3.35 -6.98 -9.51
CA PHE A 110 3.57 -5.60 -9.91
C PHE A 110 5.05 -5.24 -9.83
N PRO A 111 5.51 -4.27 -10.63
CA PRO A 111 6.90 -3.83 -10.58
C PRO A 111 7.36 -3.50 -9.15
N PRO A 112 8.66 -3.66 -8.86
CA PRO A 112 9.19 -3.42 -7.51
C PRO A 112 8.91 -2.05 -6.89
N TRP A 113 8.62 -1.04 -7.69
CA TRP A 113 8.30 0.34 -7.27
C TRP A 113 6.80 0.61 -7.14
N VAL A 114 5.93 -0.37 -7.39
CA VAL A 114 4.47 -0.21 -7.28
C VAL A 114 3.95 -0.85 -5.99
N ILE A 115 3.16 -0.11 -5.21
CA ILE A 115 2.54 -0.59 -3.96
C ILE A 115 1.02 -0.46 -3.99
N ASN A 116 0.31 -1.38 -3.34
CA ASN A 116 -1.13 -1.25 -3.12
C ASN A 116 -1.41 -0.45 -1.86
N LEU A 117 -2.25 0.58 -1.95
CA LEU A 117 -2.83 1.31 -0.82
C LEU A 117 -4.18 0.73 -0.40
N THR A 118 -4.94 0.18 -1.35
CA THR A 118 -6.16 -0.58 -1.08
C THR A 118 -6.16 -1.92 -1.79
N LYS A 119 -6.98 -2.83 -1.30
CA LYS A 119 -7.19 -4.16 -1.88
C LYS A 119 -8.66 -4.54 -1.93
N SER A 120 -9.08 -5.23 -2.97
CA SER A 120 -10.39 -5.88 -3.07
C SER A 120 -10.26 -7.40 -3.17
N SER A 121 -11.25 -8.15 -2.66
CA SER A 121 -11.19 -9.62 -2.65
C SER A 121 -11.83 -10.31 -3.85
N ARG A 122 -12.87 -9.73 -4.47
CA ARG A 122 -13.65 -10.35 -5.57
C ARG A 122 -14.16 -9.33 -6.58
N ILE A 123 -14.67 -8.21 -6.05
CA ILE A 123 -15.12 -7.05 -6.81
C ILE A 123 -14.61 -5.85 -6.02
N GLY A 124 -13.94 -4.89 -6.65
CA GLY A 124 -13.55 -3.64 -5.99
C GLY A 124 -12.41 -2.92 -6.69
N VAL A 125 -11.78 -2.01 -5.96
CA VAL A 125 -10.78 -1.08 -6.48
C VAL A 125 -9.48 -1.18 -5.67
N ASN A 126 -8.40 -1.49 -6.38
CA ASN A 126 -7.05 -1.39 -5.85
C ASN A 126 -6.50 -0.02 -6.27
N LEU A 127 -6.29 0.86 -5.29
CA LEU A 127 -5.45 2.04 -5.45
C LEU A 127 -4.02 1.59 -5.32
N MET A 128 -3.22 1.95 -6.32
CA MET A 128 -1.82 1.60 -6.39
C MET A 128 -1.01 2.88 -6.50
N LEU A 129 0.03 3.02 -5.70
CA LEU A 129 1.02 4.09 -5.85
C LEU A 129 2.21 3.54 -6.61
N ASP A 130 2.55 4.23 -7.68
CA ASP A 130 3.77 4.05 -8.42
C ASP A 130 4.81 5.03 -7.89
N THR A 131 5.76 4.54 -7.09
CA THR A 131 6.79 5.41 -6.51
C THR A 131 7.84 5.81 -7.54
N SER A 132 7.78 5.28 -8.77
CA SER A 132 8.71 5.68 -9.82
C SER A 132 8.35 7.04 -10.39
N ASP A 133 7.08 7.43 -10.43
CA ASP A 133 6.60 8.66 -11.10
C ASP A 133 5.47 9.40 -10.35
N GLU A 134 5.22 9.03 -9.08
CA GLU A 134 4.12 9.54 -8.25
C GLU A 134 2.71 9.26 -8.78
N SER A 135 2.56 8.43 -9.81
CA SER A 135 1.25 8.13 -10.38
C SER A 135 0.42 7.23 -9.46
N ILE A 136 -0.86 7.58 -9.33
CA ILE A 136 -1.87 6.70 -8.71
C ILE A 136 -2.59 5.93 -9.81
N TRP A 137 -2.44 4.60 -9.79
CA TRP A 137 -3.16 3.72 -10.70
C TRP A 137 -4.38 3.13 -10.02
N ARG A 138 -5.51 3.14 -10.72
CA ARG A 138 -6.74 2.47 -10.30
C ARG A 138 -6.90 1.18 -11.08
N ASN A 139 -6.87 0.05 -10.39
CA ASN A 139 -7.20 -1.24 -10.99
C ASN A 139 -8.56 -1.73 -10.49
N ILE A 140 -9.50 -1.99 -11.41
CA ILE A 140 -10.76 -2.66 -11.08
C ILE A 140 -10.51 -4.15 -11.17
N TRP A 141 -10.62 -4.82 -10.04
CA TRP A 141 -10.52 -6.27 -10.02
C TRP A 141 -11.93 -6.85 -9.97
N SER A 142 -12.29 -7.64 -10.99
CA SER A 142 -13.45 -8.53 -10.96
C SER A 142 -12.98 -9.95 -11.27
N ASP A 143 -13.21 -10.87 -10.33
CA ASP A 143 -13.19 -12.28 -10.65
C ASP A 143 -14.44 -12.59 -11.50
N ASP A 144 -14.27 -12.76 -12.81
CA ASP A 144 -15.25 -13.45 -13.63
C ASP A 144 -15.21 -14.94 -13.25
N TYR A 145 -15.86 -15.30 -12.15
CA TYR A 145 -16.15 -16.68 -11.82
C TYR A 145 -17.21 -17.20 -12.81
N SER A 146 -16.80 -17.52 -14.04
CA SER A 146 -17.56 -18.43 -14.90
C SER A 146 -17.43 -19.83 -14.30
N GLY A 147 -18.31 -20.14 -13.35
CA GLY A 147 -18.44 -21.48 -12.81
C GLY A 147 -18.72 -22.46 -13.95
N HIS A 148 -17.72 -23.26 -14.31
CA HIS A 148 -17.96 -24.49 -15.03
C HIS A 148 -18.54 -25.50 -14.03
N THR A 149 -19.86 -25.62 -14.07
CA THR A 149 -20.63 -26.78 -13.57
C THR A 149 -20.31 -28.02 -14.38
#